data_AF-A0A7Y4MH15-F1
#
_entry.id   AF-A0A7Y4MH15-F1
#
_cell.length_a   1.000
_cell.length_b   1.000
_cell.length_c   1.000
_cell.angle_alpha   90.00
_cell.angle_beta   90.00
_cell.angle_gamma   90.00
#
_symmetry.space_group_name_H-M   'P 1'
#
loop_
_entity.id
_entity.type
_entity.pdbx_description
1 polymer ?
#
loop_
_entity_poly.entity_id
_entity_poly.type
_entity_poly.pdbx_seq_one_letter_code
_entity_poly.pdbx_strand_id
1 'polypeptide(L)'
;MADRSFGFRTRALHAGGTPDSAHGARAVPIYQTTSFVFKDTADAANLFALQKYGNIYSRIGNPTVAAFEERIASLEGGIGAVATASGMSAEFITFAALCQAGDHIVAASQLYGGTVTQLDVTLRRFGIDTTFVPGTDPADYAAAIQDNTKAVYAEVIANPSGEVADIQGLAKIAHDAGVPLIIDSTLSTPYLIRPIEHGADIVIHSATKFIGGHGTTLGGVIVEAGTFNWGNGRFPTMTEPVPSYGNIQWWANFGEYGFLTKLRTEQLRDIGPSLSPMSAFQLLQGVETLAQRMDEHLSNAQAVAEWLENDPRVEYVNYAGLPSHRHFERAAKYLPQGPGSVFSFGVKGGRTAGQTFIESLQLASHLANVGDARTLVIHPGSTTHQQLSAEQLVTAGIPEDLVRISVGLEDLEDILWDLDQALDLATAPKLEDQLNPNVEGVKA
;
A
#
# COMPACT_ATOMS: atom_id res chain seq x y z
N MET A 1 -12.23 -21.27 -27.18
CA MET A 1 -11.73 -19.88 -27.24
C MET A 1 -10.88 -19.59 -25.99
N ALA A 2 -9.85 -20.40 -25.73
CA ALA A 2 -9.13 -20.41 -24.46
C ALA A 2 -7.70 -19.82 -24.53
N ASP A 3 -7.26 -19.31 -25.68
CA ASP A 3 -5.84 -18.89 -25.88
C ASP A 3 -5.60 -17.37 -25.82
N ARG A 4 -6.62 -16.55 -25.55
CA ARG A 4 -6.46 -15.09 -25.50
C ARG A 4 -6.20 -14.62 -24.09
N SER A 5 -5.00 -14.08 -23.85
CA SER A 5 -4.72 -13.28 -22.65
C SER A 5 -5.38 -11.90 -22.79
N PHE A 6 -6.21 -11.53 -21.81
CA PHE A 6 -6.88 -10.22 -21.78
C PHE A 6 -5.99 -9.18 -21.11
N GLY A 7 -6.02 -7.95 -21.64
CA GLY A 7 -5.28 -6.82 -21.06
C GLY A 7 -5.86 -6.34 -19.72
N PHE A 8 -5.10 -5.51 -19.01
CA PHE A 8 -5.44 -5.01 -17.68
C PHE A 8 -6.85 -4.40 -17.59
N ARG A 9 -7.17 -3.44 -18.45
CA ARG A 9 -8.48 -2.76 -18.45
C ARG A 9 -9.66 -3.71 -18.64
N THR A 10 -9.49 -4.76 -19.44
CA THR A 10 -10.52 -5.80 -19.61
C THR A 10 -10.63 -6.67 -18.36
N ARG A 11 -9.51 -7.11 -17.78
CA ARG A 11 -9.53 -7.92 -16.55
C ARG A 11 -10.12 -7.16 -15.37
N ALA A 12 -9.87 -5.85 -15.26
CA ALA A 12 -10.44 -4.98 -14.23
C ALA A 12 -11.98 -4.92 -14.26
N LEU A 13 -12.60 -5.20 -15.41
CA LEU A 13 -14.07 -5.24 -15.55
C LEU A 13 -14.65 -6.66 -15.46
N HIS A 14 -13.86 -7.70 -15.74
CA HIS A 14 -14.38 -9.04 -16.03
C HIS A 14 -13.85 -10.16 -15.11
N ALA A 15 -12.63 -10.05 -14.57
CA ALA A 15 -12.09 -11.07 -13.67
C ALA A 15 -12.92 -11.14 -12.37
N GLY A 16 -13.15 -12.36 -11.85
CA GLY A 16 -13.99 -12.59 -10.66
C GLY A 16 -15.48 -12.29 -10.83
N GLY A 17 -15.94 -11.83 -12.01
CA GLY A 17 -17.29 -11.32 -12.23
C GLY A 17 -17.98 -11.96 -13.42
N THR A 18 -18.36 -13.24 -13.31
CA THR A 18 -19.30 -13.85 -14.25
C THR A 18 -20.73 -13.42 -13.93
N PRO A 19 -21.62 -13.26 -14.94
CA PRO A 19 -23.04 -12.98 -14.66
C PRO A 19 -23.63 -13.98 -13.68
N ASP A 20 -24.46 -13.50 -12.77
CA ASP A 20 -25.13 -14.33 -11.77
C ASP A 20 -25.88 -15.49 -12.45
N SER A 21 -25.62 -16.73 -12.03
CA SER A 21 -26.16 -17.91 -12.69
C SER A 21 -27.66 -18.11 -12.47
N ALA A 22 -28.23 -17.51 -11.40
CA ALA A 22 -29.64 -17.69 -11.05
C ALA A 22 -30.56 -16.72 -11.80
N HIS A 23 -30.16 -15.45 -11.93
CA HIS A 23 -30.98 -14.35 -12.43
C HIS A 23 -30.33 -13.58 -13.59
N GLY A 24 -29.08 -13.87 -13.94
CA GLY A 24 -28.38 -13.22 -15.05
C GLY A 24 -27.93 -11.78 -14.75
N ALA A 25 -27.87 -11.38 -13.47
CA ALA A 25 -27.39 -10.05 -13.09
C ALA A 25 -25.95 -9.84 -13.59
N ARG A 26 -25.72 -8.72 -14.30
CA ARG A 26 -24.40 -8.42 -14.89
C ARG A 26 -23.42 -7.86 -13.87
N ALA A 27 -23.89 -6.95 -13.02
CA ALA A 27 -23.11 -6.45 -11.89
C ALA A 27 -22.98 -7.53 -10.82
N VAL A 28 -21.87 -7.52 -10.09
CA VAL A 28 -21.64 -8.44 -8.96
C VAL A 28 -22.73 -8.18 -7.89
N PRO A 29 -23.54 -9.18 -7.52
CA PRO A 29 -24.54 -9.01 -6.46
C PRO A 29 -23.90 -8.76 -5.09
N ILE A 30 -24.57 -7.99 -4.25
CA ILE A 30 -24.15 -7.76 -2.86
C ILE A 30 -24.75 -8.86 -1.98
N TYR A 31 -23.96 -9.86 -1.62
CA TYR A 31 -24.36 -10.90 -0.69
C TYR A 31 -24.22 -10.41 0.76
N GLN A 32 -25.12 -9.50 1.17
CA GLN A 32 -25.18 -8.96 2.54
C GLN A 32 -25.80 -9.98 3.52
N THR A 33 -25.10 -11.10 3.71
CA THR A 33 -25.46 -12.20 4.62
C THR A 33 -24.28 -12.55 5.51
N THR A 34 -24.54 -13.18 6.65
CA THR A 34 -23.50 -13.74 7.52
C THR A 34 -23.26 -15.22 7.26
N SER A 35 -24.30 -15.98 6.91
CA SER A 35 -24.30 -17.44 6.91
C SER A 35 -24.93 -17.97 5.63
N PHE A 36 -24.56 -19.20 5.26
CA PHE A 36 -25.05 -19.89 4.07
C PHE A 36 -25.71 -21.20 4.47
N VAL A 37 -26.82 -21.54 3.81
CA VAL A 37 -27.58 -22.77 4.09
C VAL A 37 -26.83 -23.97 3.52
N PHE A 38 -26.57 -24.99 4.36
CA PHE A 38 -26.01 -26.26 3.92
C PHE A 38 -27.07 -27.12 3.26
N LYS A 39 -26.65 -27.95 2.29
CA LYS A 39 -27.57 -28.90 1.64
C LYS A 39 -28.05 -29.98 2.60
N ASP A 40 -27.11 -30.56 3.35
CA ASP A 40 -27.32 -31.62 4.34
C ASP A 40 -26.12 -31.67 5.31
N THR A 41 -26.16 -32.57 6.30
CA THR A 41 -25.12 -32.68 7.33
C THR A 41 -23.78 -33.18 6.78
N ALA A 42 -23.78 -33.98 5.72
CA ALA A 42 -22.55 -34.46 5.09
C ALA A 42 -21.86 -33.33 4.32
N ASP A 43 -22.62 -32.50 3.60
CA ASP A 43 -22.14 -31.30 2.94
C ASP A 43 -21.47 -30.34 3.94
N ALA A 44 -22.13 -30.08 5.07
CA ALA A 44 -21.57 -29.25 6.14
C ALA A 44 -20.24 -29.82 6.67
N ALA A 45 -20.18 -31.12 6.98
CA ALA A 45 -18.97 -31.76 7.48
C ALA A 45 -17.79 -31.66 6.48
N ASN A 46 -18.06 -31.86 5.20
CA ASN A 46 -17.04 -31.76 4.14
C ASN A 46 -16.49 -30.33 3.99
N LEU A 47 -17.35 -29.31 4.13
CA LEU A 47 -16.93 -27.90 4.10
C LEU A 47 -16.02 -27.58 5.29
N PHE A 48 -16.38 -27.99 6.51
CA PHE A 48 -15.56 -27.74 7.70
C PHE A 48 -14.24 -28.53 7.71
N ALA A 49 -14.21 -29.70 7.07
CA ALA A 49 -13.00 -30.50 6.90
C ALA A 49 -12.11 -30.03 5.73
N LEU A 50 -12.46 -28.93 5.05
CA LEU A 50 -11.76 -28.41 3.86
C LEU A 50 -11.65 -29.43 2.71
N GLN A 51 -12.56 -30.41 2.66
CA GLN A 51 -12.63 -31.42 1.60
C GLN A 51 -13.44 -30.94 0.40
N LYS A 52 -14.15 -29.82 0.56
CA LYS A 52 -14.96 -29.18 -0.47
C LYS A 52 -14.83 -27.66 -0.36
N TYR A 53 -14.64 -26.99 -1.49
CA TYR A 53 -14.76 -25.53 -1.56
C TYR A 53 -16.23 -25.10 -1.47
N GLY A 54 -16.49 -24.06 -0.69
CA GLY A 54 -17.82 -23.47 -0.59
C GLY A 54 -17.91 -22.43 0.51
N ASN A 55 -19.07 -21.80 0.62
CA ASN A 55 -19.34 -20.77 1.61
C ASN A 55 -19.93 -21.39 2.88
N ILE A 56 -19.36 -21.03 4.03
CA ILE A 56 -19.83 -21.43 5.36
C ILE A 56 -20.38 -20.20 6.07
N TYR A 57 -19.51 -19.19 6.22
CA TYR A 57 -19.79 -17.98 6.97
C TYR A 57 -18.96 -16.82 6.39
N SER A 58 -19.56 -15.63 6.25
CA SER A 58 -18.97 -14.47 5.56
C SER A 58 -17.69 -13.93 6.19
N ARG A 59 -17.38 -14.29 7.45
CA ARG A 59 -16.11 -13.97 8.10
C ARG A 59 -14.89 -14.54 7.34
N ILE A 60 -15.04 -15.71 6.73
CA ILE A 60 -13.95 -16.40 6.02
C ILE A 60 -14.19 -16.53 4.51
N GLY A 61 -15.42 -16.35 4.04
CA GLY A 61 -15.74 -16.39 2.61
C GLY A 61 -17.13 -15.85 2.31
N ASN A 62 -17.20 -14.92 1.35
CA ASN A 62 -18.43 -14.32 0.85
C ASN A 62 -18.31 -14.13 -0.68
N PRO A 63 -19.34 -14.47 -1.49
CA PRO A 63 -19.22 -14.37 -2.95
C PRO A 63 -18.86 -12.97 -3.48
N THR A 64 -19.36 -11.90 -2.85
CA THR A 64 -19.03 -10.51 -3.22
C THR A 64 -17.54 -10.22 -2.98
N VAL A 65 -17.02 -10.71 -1.85
CA VAL A 65 -15.61 -10.56 -1.45
C VAL A 65 -14.72 -11.42 -2.35
N ALA A 66 -15.14 -12.64 -2.67
CA ALA A 66 -14.41 -13.54 -3.56
C ALA A 66 -14.26 -12.95 -4.97
N ALA A 67 -15.29 -12.28 -5.50
CA ALA A 67 -15.20 -11.56 -6.77
C ALA A 67 -14.14 -10.45 -6.75
N PHE A 68 -14.04 -9.72 -5.63
CA PHE A 68 -12.99 -8.72 -5.42
C PHE A 68 -11.60 -9.34 -5.31
N GLU A 69 -11.45 -10.40 -4.51
CA GLU A 69 -10.20 -11.15 -4.34
C GLU A 69 -9.69 -11.69 -5.68
N GLU A 70 -10.53 -12.39 -6.45
CA GLU A 70 -10.16 -12.96 -7.75
C GLU A 70 -9.77 -11.88 -8.76
N ARG A 71 -10.49 -10.74 -8.76
CA ARG A 71 -10.17 -9.62 -9.64
C ARG A 71 -8.80 -9.03 -9.32
N ILE A 72 -8.50 -8.77 -8.05
CA ILE A 72 -7.19 -8.23 -7.65
C ILE A 72 -6.08 -9.24 -7.92
N ALA A 73 -6.27 -10.52 -7.59
CA ALA A 73 -5.30 -11.58 -7.89
C ALA A 73 -4.97 -11.63 -9.38
N SER A 74 -6.01 -11.58 -10.23
CA SER A 74 -5.83 -11.49 -11.68
C SER A 74 -5.01 -10.27 -12.09
N LEU A 75 -5.34 -9.08 -11.57
CA LEU A 75 -4.64 -7.84 -11.92
C LEU A 75 -3.17 -7.83 -11.48
N GLU A 76 -2.84 -8.40 -10.34
CA GLU A 76 -1.46 -8.57 -9.85
C GLU A 76 -0.70 -9.72 -10.52
N GLY A 77 -1.39 -10.65 -11.18
CA GLY A 77 -0.76 -11.86 -11.73
C GLY A 77 -0.45 -12.91 -10.67
N GLY A 78 -1.14 -12.89 -9.53
CA GLY A 78 -1.05 -13.91 -8.49
C GLY A 78 -2.03 -15.06 -8.68
N ILE A 79 -1.84 -16.14 -7.93
CA ILE A 79 -2.70 -17.35 -7.98
C ILE A 79 -4.02 -17.17 -7.21
N GLY A 80 -4.09 -16.20 -6.30
CA GLY A 80 -5.25 -15.93 -5.48
C GLY A 80 -5.01 -14.79 -4.50
N ALA A 81 -6.07 -14.39 -3.80
CA ALA A 81 -6.02 -13.29 -2.84
C ALA A 81 -6.93 -13.52 -1.63
N VAL A 82 -6.66 -12.78 -0.56
CA VAL A 82 -7.48 -12.71 0.66
C VAL A 82 -7.71 -11.24 1.01
N ALA A 83 -8.97 -10.83 1.09
CA ALA A 83 -9.36 -9.48 1.42
C ALA A 83 -9.64 -9.30 2.91
N THR A 84 -9.31 -8.12 3.44
CA THR A 84 -9.40 -7.78 4.86
C THR A 84 -10.05 -6.42 5.07
N ALA A 85 -10.42 -6.12 6.30
CA ALA A 85 -11.08 -4.89 6.69
C ALA A 85 -10.25 -3.61 6.43
N SER A 86 -8.93 -3.71 6.31
CA SER A 86 -8.03 -2.57 6.06
C SER A 86 -6.65 -3.03 5.58
N GLY A 87 -5.84 -2.13 4.99
CA GLY A 87 -4.44 -2.42 4.67
C GLY A 87 -3.63 -2.88 5.88
N MET A 88 -3.78 -2.21 7.03
CA MET A 88 -3.14 -2.61 8.29
C MET A 88 -3.53 -4.01 8.74
N SER A 89 -4.77 -4.42 8.48
CA SER A 89 -5.23 -5.78 8.76
C SER A 89 -4.57 -6.79 7.80
N ALA A 90 -4.38 -6.42 6.53
CA ALA A 90 -3.72 -7.27 5.55
C ALA A 90 -2.25 -7.54 5.93
N GLU A 91 -1.51 -6.50 6.32
CA GLU A 91 -0.17 -6.61 6.90
C GLU A 91 -0.17 -7.52 8.14
N PHE A 92 -1.01 -7.21 9.12
CA PHE A 92 -1.00 -7.92 10.40
C PHE A 92 -1.23 -9.41 10.24
N ILE A 93 -2.26 -9.82 9.48
CA ILE A 93 -2.56 -11.23 9.31
C ILE A 93 -1.51 -11.95 8.47
N THR A 94 -0.82 -11.25 7.57
CA THR A 94 0.31 -11.81 6.83
C THR A 94 1.46 -12.10 7.79
N PHE A 95 1.85 -11.13 8.62
CA PHE A 95 2.90 -11.33 9.61
C PHE A 95 2.55 -12.40 10.64
N ALA A 96 1.31 -12.41 11.15
CA ALA A 96 0.82 -13.41 12.10
C ALA A 96 0.70 -14.82 11.50
N ALA A 97 0.52 -14.96 10.18
CA ALA A 97 0.55 -16.26 9.52
C ALA A 97 1.98 -16.83 9.39
N LEU A 98 2.98 -15.95 9.28
CA LEU A 98 4.38 -16.30 9.02
C LEU A 98 5.20 -16.44 10.30
N CYS A 99 4.91 -15.63 11.31
CA CYS A 99 5.73 -15.45 12.49
C CYS A 99 5.03 -15.93 13.77
N GLN A 100 5.83 -16.37 14.73
CA GLN A 100 5.45 -16.62 16.11
C GLN A 100 6.45 -15.95 17.07
N ALA A 101 6.19 -16.01 18.38
CA ALA A 101 7.12 -15.47 19.37
C ALA A 101 8.53 -16.07 19.20
N GLY A 102 9.54 -15.21 19.15
CA GLY A 102 10.94 -15.54 18.89
C GLY A 102 11.35 -15.42 17.43
N ASP A 103 10.43 -15.16 16.50
CA ASP A 103 10.75 -14.92 15.09
C ASP A 103 11.12 -13.45 14.80
N HIS A 104 11.71 -13.24 13.64
CA HIS A 104 12.26 -11.96 13.20
C HIS A 104 11.78 -11.56 11.79
N ILE A 105 11.64 -10.26 11.55
CA ILE A 105 11.36 -9.67 10.24
C ILE A 105 12.46 -8.66 9.88
N VAL A 106 12.90 -8.65 8.62
CA VAL A 106 13.71 -7.55 8.07
C VAL A 106 12.80 -6.64 7.27
N ALA A 107 12.79 -5.34 7.56
CA ALA A 107 11.92 -4.38 6.88
C ALA A 107 12.67 -3.13 6.45
N ALA A 108 12.24 -2.47 5.38
CA ALA A 108 12.68 -1.11 5.09
C ALA A 108 12.35 -0.18 6.27
N SER A 109 13.19 0.82 6.58
CA SER A 109 12.87 1.81 7.62
C SER A 109 11.93 2.90 7.12
N GLN A 110 11.95 3.16 5.81
CA GLN A 110 11.15 4.16 5.13
C GLN A 110 9.84 3.51 4.68
N LEU A 111 8.89 3.41 5.61
CA LEU A 111 7.57 2.81 5.40
C LEU A 111 6.48 3.77 5.87
N TYR A 112 5.23 3.44 5.54
CA TYR A 112 4.09 4.04 6.18
C TYR A 112 4.20 3.97 7.72
N GLY A 113 4.02 5.11 8.39
CA GLY A 113 4.21 5.19 9.84
C GLY A 113 3.33 4.25 10.66
N GLY A 114 2.16 3.88 10.15
CA GLY A 114 1.31 2.85 10.75
C GLY A 114 1.96 1.47 10.70
N THR A 115 2.60 1.11 9.59
CA THR A 115 3.34 -0.14 9.38
C THR A 115 4.57 -0.20 10.26
N VAL A 116 5.34 0.90 10.37
CA VAL A 116 6.46 1.02 11.33
C VAL A 116 5.98 0.77 12.75
N THR A 117 4.87 1.39 13.16
CA THR A 117 4.30 1.18 14.49
C THR A 117 3.83 -0.26 14.69
N GLN A 118 3.24 -0.88 13.66
CA GLN A 118 2.79 -2.27 13.73
C GLN A 118 3.97 -3.24 13.92
N LEU A 119 5.04 -3.07 13.14
CA LEU A 119 6.26 -3.88 13.22
C LEU A 119 7.02 -3.67 14.54
N ASP A 120 7.23 -2.42 14.95
CA ASP A 120 8.08 -2.08 16.10
C ASP A 120 7.35 -2.21 17.44
N VAL A 121 6.08 -1.80 17.52
CA VAL A 121 5.36 -1.69 18.79
C VAL A 121 4.36 -2.82 18.97
N THR A 122 3.56 -3.12 17.96
CA THR A 122 2.49 -4.13 18.08
C THR A 122 3.06 -5.55 18.05
N LEU A 123 3.85 -5.90 17.03
CA LEU A 123 4.39 -7.25 16.86
C LEU A 123 5.43 -7.62 17.93
N ARG A 124 6.21 -6.66 18.42
CA ARG A 124 7.11 -6.86 19.57
C ARG A 124 6.37 -7.36 20.83
N ARG A 125 5.12 -6.94 21.06
CA ARG A 125 4.30 -7.44 22.19
C ARG A 125 3.92 -8.91 22.04
N PHE A 126 3.91 -9.42 20.81
CA PHE A 126 3.73 -10.83 20.50
C PHE A 126 5.06 -11.59 20.40
N GLY A 127 6.18 -10.95 20.78
CA GLY A 127 7.51 -11.53 20.78
C GLY A 127 8.14 -11.63 19.38
N ILE A 128 7.68 -10.85 18.41
CA ILE A 128 8.25 -10.81 17.06
C ILE A 128 9.08 -9.54 16.93
N ASP A 129 10.37 -9.68 16.65
CA ASP A 129 11.28 -8.55 16.49
C ASP A 129 11.42 -8.13 15.02
N THR A 130 11.74 -6.86 14.79
CA THR A 130 11.99 -6.33 13.44
C THR A 130 13.30 -5.57 13.40
N THR A 131 14.14 -5.86 12.41
CA THR A 131 15.30 -5.02 12.05
C THR A 131 14.92 -4.13 10.87
N PHE A 132 15.02 -2.81 11.08
CA PHE A 132 14.76 -1.81 10.05
C PHE A 132 16.04 -1.43 9.29
N VAL A 133 16.00 -1.49 7.96
CA VAL A 133 17.11 -1.15 7.07
C VAL A 133 16.90 0.27 6.51
N PRO A 134 17.81 1.23 6.78
CA PRO A 134 17.63 2.63 6.35
C PRO A 134 17.76 2.88 4.84
N GLY A 135 18.58 2.07 4.16
CA GLY A 135 18.87 2.22 2.74
C GLY A 135 18.00 1.36 1.83
N THR A 136 18.26 1.44 0.53
CA THR A 136 17.62 0.60 -0.49
C THR A 136 18.59 -0.41 -1.12
N ASP A 137 19.78 -0.58 -0.55
CA ASP A 137 20.79 -1.53 -1.03
C ASP A 137 20.45 -2.95 -0.52
N PRO A 138 20.22 -3.94 -1.41
CA PRO A 138 19.97 -5.32 -1.01
C PRO A 138 21.04 -5.93 -0.10
N ALA A 139 22.29 -5.46 -0.14
CA ALA A 139 23.36 -5.94 0.74
C ALA A 139 23.09 -5.64 2.22
N ASP A 140 22.49 -4.48 2.52
CA ASP A 140 22.14 -4.10 3.90
C ASP A 140 21.03 -5.00 4.45
N TYR A 141 20.08 -5.41 3.59
CA TYR A 141 19.05 -6.38 3.95
C TYR A 141 19.64 -7.77 4.20
N ALA A 142 20.56 -8.22 3.34
CA ALA A 142 21.25 -9.49 3.54
C ALA A 142 22.02 -9.53 4.87
N ALA A 143 22.65 -8.42 5.27
CA ALA A 143 23.34 -8.30 6.56
C ALA A 143 22.40 -8.30 7.77
N ALA A 144 21.15 -7.88 7.60
CA ALA A 144 20.12 -7.86 8.65
C ALA A 144 19.40 -9.20 8.83
N ILE A 145 19.53 -10.13 7.87
CA ILE A 145 18.90 -11.45 7.96
C ILE A 145 19.57 -12.29 9.05
N GLN A 146 18.72 -12.92 9.86
CA GLN A 146 19.05 -13.81 10.97
C GLN A 146 18.44 -15.21 10.75
N ASP A 147 18.92 -16.22 11.48
CA ASP A 147 18.43 -17.60 11.37
C ASP A 147 16.92 -17.73 11.62
N ASN A 148 16.36 -16.94 12.53
CA ASN A 148 14.93 -16.87 12.86
C ASN A 148 14.11 -15.91 11.97
N THR A 149 14.70 -15.34 10.91
CA THR A 149 13.98 -14.42 10.02
C THR A 149 12.91 -15.15 9.23
N LYS A 150 11.71 -14.56 9.12
CA LYS A 150 10.54 -15.16 8.43
C LYS A 150 10.06 -14.38 7.22
N ALA A 151 10.48 -13.13 7.04
CA ALA A 151 10.13 -12.34 5.88
C ALA A 151 11.09 -11.16 5.68
N VAL A 152 11.19 -10.71 4.42
CA VAL A 152 11.69 -9.38 4.05
C VAL A 152 10.50 -8.53 3.60
N TYR A 153 10.37 -7.30 4.13
CA TYR A 153 9.25 -6.40 3.84
C TYR A 153 9.72 -5.04 3.30
N ALA A 154 9.09 -4.56 2.23
CA ALA A 154 9.32 -3.23 1.69
C ALA A 154 8.08 -2.68 0.97
N GLU A 155 8.08 -1.37 0.72
CA GLU A 155 7.13 -0.70 -0.19
C GLU A 155 7.79 -0.52 -1.57
N VAL A 156 7.00 -0.52 -2.65
CA VAL A 156 7.53 -0.19 -3.99
C VAL A 156 8.13 1.21 -3.99
N ILE A 157 7.37 2.17 -3.44
CA ILE A 157 7.77 3.57 -3.27
C ILE A 157 7.43 4.00 -1.86
N ALA A 158 8.43 4.44 -1.11
CA ALA A 158 8.24 4.97 0.24
C ALA A 158 7.61 6.36 0.22
N ASN A 159 6.76 6.63 1.21
CA ASN A 159 6.09 7.92 1.38
C ASN A 159 6.38 8.47 2.79
N PRO A 160 6.90 9.71 2.95
CA PRO A 160 7.07 10.76 1.93
C PRO A 160 8.43 10.81 1.23
N SER A 161 9.36 9.90 1.56
CA SER A 161 10.76 9.99 1.11
C SER A 161 11.00 9.62 -0.36
N GLY A 162 10.02 9.12 -1.11
CA GLY A 162 10.16 8.86 -2.56
C GLY A 162 11.13 7.72 -2.90
N GLU A 163 11.59 6.95 -1.91
CA GLU A 163 12.52 5.85 -2.11
C GLU A 163 11.89 4.75 -2.95
N VAL A 164 12.56 4.33 -4.02
CA VAL A 164 12.10 3.21 -4.86
C VAL A 164 12.89 1.96 -4.51
N ALA A 165 12.21 0.89 -4.09
CA ALA A 165 12.87 -0.36 -3.72
C ALA A 165 13.49 -1.09 -4.91
N ASP A 166 14.65 -1.72 -4.71
CA ASP A 166 15.20 -2.66 -5.70
C ASP A 166 14.57 -4.05 -5.54
N ILE A 167 13.34 -4.23 -6.06
CA ILE A 167 12.52 -5.43 -5.84
C ILE A 167 13.25 -6.71 -6.27
N GLN A 168 13.93 -6.72 -7.43
CA GLN A 168 14.67 -7.89 -7.90
C GLN A 168 15.86 -8.22 -7.00
N GLY A 169 16.59 -7.20 -6.54
CA GLY A 169 17.69 -7.38 -5.59
C GLY A 169 17.20 -7.92 -4.24
N LEU A 170 16.10 -7.37 -3.72
CA LEU A 170 15.46 -7.83 -2.49
C LEU A 170 14.91 -9.25 -2.60
N ALA A 171 14.31 -9.60 -3.74
CA ALA A 171 13.80 -10.95 -3.98
C ALA A 171 14.94 -11.96 -3.94
N LYS A 172 16.06 -11.63 -4.61
CA LYS A 172 17.25 -12.48 -4.61
C LYS A 172 17.76 -12.74 -3.19
N ILE A 173 17.96 -11.70 -2.37
CA ILE A 173 18.50 -11.88 -1.01
C ILE A 173 17.52 -12.62 -0.10
N ALA A 174 16.21 -12.45 -0.30
CA ALA A 174 15.18 -13.12 0.49
C ALA A 174 15.16 -14.61 0.16
N HIS A 175 15.19 -14.95 -1.14
CA HIS A 175 15.21 -16.32 -1.63
C HIS A 175 16.51 -17.05 -1.30
N ASP A 176 17.67 -16.38 -1.39
CA ASP A 176 18.96 -16.94 -0.95
C ASP A 176 18.91 -17.35 0.54
N ALA A 177 18.15 -16.62 1.37
CA ALA A 177 17.92 -16.92 2.78
C ALA A 177 16.72 -17.87 3.04
N GLY A 178 15.98 -18.25 2.01
CA GLY A 178 14.79 -19.10 2.10
C GLY A 178 13.57 -18.43 2.75
N VAL A 179 13.45 -17.10 2.71
CA VAL A 179 12.30 -16.36 3.24
C VAL A 179 11.56 -15.63 2.12
N PRO A 180 10.25 -15.40 2.23
CA PRO A 180 9.49 -14.67 1.22
C PRO A 180 9.84 -13.18 1.24
N LEU A 181 9.79 -12.57 0.05
CA LEU A 181 9.71 -11.12 -0.11
C LEU A 181 8.24 -10.70 -0.14
N ILE A 182 7.89 -9.77 0.75
CA ILE A 182 6.57 -9.14 0.84
C ILE A 182 6.70 -7.69 0.38
N ILE A 183 5.91 -7.31 -0.62
CA ILE A 183 5.89 -5.94 -1.15
C ILE A 183 4.53 -5.30 -0.93
N ASP A 184 4.49 -4.16 -0.24
CA ASP A 184 3.33 -3.27 -0.29
C ASP A 184 3.40 -2.44 -1.57
N SER A 185 2.37 -2.59 -2.42
CA SER A 185 2.23 -1.94 -3.73
C SER A 185 1.06 -0.95 -3.73
N THR A 186 0.67 -0.42 -2.58
CA THR A 186 -0.52 0.44 -2.41
C THR A 186 -0.47 1.68 -3.30
N LEU A 187 0.68 2.37 -3.36
CA LEU A 187 0.81 3.62 -4.12
C LEU A 187 1.00 3.40 -5.62
N SER A 188 1.63 2.29 -5.99
CA SER A 188 1.90 1.93 -7.38
C SER A 188 0.72 1.22 -8.03
N THR A 189 -0.07 0.47 -7.26
CA THR A 189 -1.20 -0.36 -7.73
C THR A 189 -0.75 -1.46 -8.71
N PRO A 190 -1.57 -2.48 -9.00
CA PRO A 190 -1.24 -3.47 -10.03
C PRO A 190 -1.18 -2.86 -11.46
N TYR A 191 -1.61 -1.61 -11.65
CA TYR A 191 -1.61 -0.96 -12.95
C TYR A 191 -0.22 -0.44 -13.35
N LEU A 192 0.55 0.10 -12.39
CA LEU A 192 1.87 0.68 -12.68
C LEU A 192 2.98 -0.36 -12.59
N ILE A 193 2.83 -1.35 -11.70
CA ILE A 193 3.80 -2.43 -11.50
C ILE A 193 3.09 -3.68 -10.97
N ARG A 194 3.60 -4.86 -11.33
CA ARG A 194 3.26 -6.13 -10.68
C ARG A 194 4.50 -6.68 -9.98
N PRO A 195 4.69 -6.47 -8.67
CA PRO A 195 5.92 -6.87 -7.97
C PRO A 195 6.24 -8.37 -8.08
N ILE A 196 5.21 -9.21 -8.30
CA ILE A 196 5.35 -10.65 -8.55
C ILE A 196 6.25 -10.91 -9.77
N GLU A 197 6.13 -10.11 -10.83
CA GLU A 197 6.98 -10.23 -12.05
C GLU A 197 8.44 -9.86 -11.79
N HIS A 198 8.73 -9.28 -10.62
CA HIS A 198 10.05 -8.90 -10.16
C HIS A 198 10.56 -9.75 -8.98
N GLY A 199 9.83 -10.81 -8.62
CA GLY A 199 10.25 -11.81 -7.62
C GLY A 199 9.63 -11.67 -6.23
N ALA A 200 8.65 -10.76 -6.03
CA ALA A 200 7.89 -10.76 -4.79
C ALA A 200 7.01 -12.02 -4.68
N ASP A 201 6.94 -12.59 -3.48
CA ASP A 201 6.14 -13.79 -3.21
C ASP A 201 4.73 -13.42 -2.74
N ILE A 202 4.62 -12.31 -2.02
CA ILE A 202 3.38 -11.77 -1.48
C ILE A 202 3.30 -10.27 -1.81
N VAL A 203 2.16 -9.82 -2.31
CA VAL A 203 1.86 -8.40 -2.52
C VAL A 203 0.71 -7.98 -1.61
N ILE A 204 0.88 -6.85 -0.93
CA ILE A 204 -0.13 -6.26 -0.05
C ILE A 204 -0.60 -4.93 -0.63
N HIS A 205 -1.89 -4.66 -0.48
CA HIS A 205 -2.48 -3.37 -0.77
C HIS A 205 -3.37 -2.91 0.38
N SER A 206 -3.28 -1.63 0.71
CA SER A 206 -4.40 -0.88 1.25
C SER A 206 -5.36 -0.52 0.12
N ALA A 207 -6.36 -1.39 -0.09
CA ALA A 207 -7.41 -1.17 -1.09
C ALA A 207 -8.19 0.13 -0.86
N THR A 208 -8.13 0.68 0.36
CA THR A 208 -8.63 2.01 0.75
C THR A 208 -8.15 3.14 -0.17
N LYS A 209 -6.93 3.03 -0.70
CA LYS A 209 -6.26 4.10 -1.47
C LYS A 209 -6.68 4.02 -2.94
N PHE A 210 -5.74 4.01 -3.87
CA PHE A 210 -6.02 4.08 -5.31
C PHE A 210 -6.96 2.99 -5.86
N ILE A 211 -6.93 1.77 -5.29
CA ILE A 211 -7.86 0.69 -5.68
C ILE A 211 -9.31 1.14 -5.47
N GLY A 212 -9.64 1.63 -4.27
CA GLY A 212 -10.95 2.20 -3.95
C GLY A 212 -11.17 3.55 -4.61
N GLY A 213 -10.19 4.45 -4.58
CA GLY A 213 -10.08 5.68 -5.36
C GLY A 213 -11.00 6.84 -4.96
N HIS A 214 -12.02 6.61 -4.14
CA HIS A 214 -13.08 7.59 -3.88
C HIS A 214 -13.15 8.07 -2.43
N GLY A 215 -12.18 7.70 -1.58
CA GLY A 215 -12.12 8.15 -0.18
C GLY A 215 -13.29 7.68 0.70
N THR A 216 -13.99 6.62 0.31
CA THR A 216 -15.24 6.18 0.95
C THR A 216 -15.16 4.87 1.71
N THR A 217 -14.23 3.98 1.35
CA THR A 217 -14.27 2.57 1.76
C THR A 217 -12.91 2.10 2.25
N LEU A 218 -12.86 1.60 3.49
CA LEU A 218 -11.70 0.89 4.01
C LEU A 218 -11.65 -0.54 3.48
N GLY A 219 -10.44 -0.99 3.15
CA GLY A 219 -10.17 -2.38 2.79
C GLY A 219 -8.68 -2.63 2.62
N GLY A 220 -8.30 -3.90 2.75
CA GLY A 220 -6.98 -4.43 2.43
C GLY A 220 -7.11 -5.70 1.59
N VAL A 221 -6.03 -6.07 0.92
CA VAL A 221 -5.96 -7.33 0.17
C VAL A 221 -4.53 -7.83 0.12
N ILE A 222 -4.36 -9.12 0.36
CA ILE A 222 -3.12 -9.88 0.20
C ILE A 222 -3.23 -10.70 -1.08
N VAL A 223 -2.22 -10.67 -1.94
CA VAL A 223 -2.10 -11.51 -3.13
C VAL A 223 -0.86 -12.39 -3.00
N GLU A 224 -0.98 -13.68 -3.29
CA GLU A 224 0.17 -14.61 -3.31
C GLU A 224 0.55 -14.96 -4.75
N ALA A 225 1.85 -15.03 -5.02
CA ALA A 225 2.41 -15.48 -6.30
C ALA A 225 2.23 -16.99 -6.54
N GLY A 226 2.20 -17.80 -5.49
CA GLY A 226 2.08 -19.26 -5.56
C GLY A 226 3.39 -19.98 -5.90
N THR A 227 4.50 -19.25 -6.00
CA THR A 227 5.80 -19.77 -6.45
C THR A 227 6.77 -20.05 -5.30
N PHE A 228 6.49 -19.52 -4.10
CA PHE A 228 7.36 -19.68 -2.95
C PHE A 228 7.30 -21.11 -2.38
N ASN A 229 8.47 -21.71 -2.12
CA ASN A 229 8.54 -23.05 -1.54
C ASN A 229 8.37 -23.01 -0.01
N TRP A 230 7.13 -23.12 0.46
CA TRP A 230 6.81 -23.23 1.88
C TRP A 230 7.34 -24.51 2.56
N GLY A 231 7.75 -25.51 1.77
CA GLY A 231 8.33 -26.77 2.23
C GLY A 231 9.85 -26.75 2.47
N ASN A 232 10.49 -25.57 2.46
CA ASN A 232 11.94 -25.43 2.55
C ASN A 232 12.55 -25.66 3.96
N GLY A 233 11.72 -26.03 4.94
CA GLY A 233 12.14 -26.30 6.32
C GLY A 233 12.12 -25.09 7.26
N ARG A 234 11.92 -23.86 6.76
CA ARG A 234 11.87 -22.65 7.59
C ARG A 234 10.48 -22.33 8.16
N PHE A 235 9.44 -22.96 7.61
CA PHE A 235 8.04 -22.71 7.98
C PHE A 235 7.37 -23.98 8.51
N PRO A 236 7.72 -24.45 9.72
CA PRO A 236 7.11 -25.66 10.30
C PRO A 236 5.60 -25.52 10.40
N THR A 237 5.08 -24.32 10.67
CA THR A 237 3.65 -24.02 10.71
C THR A 237 2.95 -24.15 9.35
N MET A 238 3.65 -24.46 8.26
CA MET A 238 3.11 -24.80 6.94
C MET A 238 3.19 -26.31 6.66
N THR A 239 4.14 -27.02 7.27
CA THR A 239 4.46 -28.43 6.96
C THR A 239 4.07 -29.41 8.05
N GLU A 240 3.91 -28.95 9.29
CA GLU A 240 3.52 -29.79 10.42
C GLU A 240 2.00 -30.00 10.49
N PRO A 241 1.54 -31.13 11.06
CA PRO A 241 0.11 -31.38 11.23
C PRO A 241 -0.55 -30.33 12.13
N VAL A 242 -1.71 -29.84 11.72
CA VAL A 242 -2.49 -28.82 12.44
C VAL A 242 -3.62 -29.50 13.23
N PRO A 243 -3.51 -29.68 14.56
CA PRO A 243 -4.46 -30.49 15.32
C PRO A 243 -5.88 -29.91 15.33
N SER A 244 -6.01 -28.58 15.31
CA SER A 244 -7.30 -27.88 15.25
C SER A 244 -8.06 -28.10 13.94
N TYR A 245 -7.38 -28.61 12.91
CA TYR A 245 -7.94 -28.90 11.59
C TYR A 245 -7.83 -30.38 11.20
N GLY A 246 -7.82 -31.28 12.19
CA GLY A 246 -7.80 -32.72 11.90
C GLY A 246 -6.48 -33.20 11.32
N ASN A 247 -5.36 -32.57 11.71
CA ASN A 247 -3.99 -32.93 11.34
C ASN A 247 -3.67 -32.76 9.84
N ILE A 248 -4.40 -31.90 9.13
CA ILE A 248 -3.95 -31.44 7.80
C ILE A 248 -2.61 -30.72 7.93
N GLN A 249 -1.86 -30.71 6.84
CA GLN A 249 -0.60 -29.99 6.66
C GLN A 249 -0.81 -29.02 5.50
N TRP A 250 -0.73 -27.70 5.75
CA TRP A 250 -1.09 -26.69 4.76
C TRP A 250 -0.38 -26.88 3.41
N TRP A 251 0.94 -27.09 3.44
CA TRP A 251 1.73 -27.29 2.24
C TRP A 251 1.46 -28.63 1.56
N ALA A 252 1.42 -29.74 2.31
CA ALA A 252 1.26 -31.06 1.72
C ALA A 252 -0.15 -31.30 1.14
N ASN A 253 -1.18 -30.71 1.75
CA ASN A 253 -2.57 -30.89 1.32
C ASN A 253 -2.99 -29.90 0.21
N PHE A 254 -2.47 -28.67 0.20
CA PHE A 254 -2.94 -27.61 -0.70
C PHE A 254 -1.87 -27.07 -1.67
N GLY A 255 -0.61 -27.50 -1.53
CA GLY A 255 0.49 -27.07 -2.40
C GLY A 255 0.62 -25.55 -2.45
N GLU A 256 0.70 -25.01 -3.66
CA GLU A 256 0.81 -23.56 -3.92
C GLU A 256 -0.31 -22.71 -3.30
N TYR A 257 -1.48 -23.28 -3.02
CA TYR A 257 -2.58 -22.58 -2.33
C TYR A 257 -2.51 -22.65 -0.79
N GLY A 258 -1.49 -23.31 -0.23
CA GLY A 258 -1.38 -23.58 1.20
C GLY A 258 -1.37 -22.32 2.05
N PHE A 259 -0.63 -21.28 1.65
CA PHE A 259 -0.54 -20.05 2.44
C PHE A 259 -1.84 -19.25 2.40
N LEU A 260 -2.43 -19.02 1.23
CA LEU A 260 -3.77 -18.39 1.13
C LEU A 260 -4.84 -19.17 1.91
N THR A 261 -4.80 -20.50 1.87
CA THR A 261 -5.72 -21.34 2.65
C THR A 261 -5.53 -21.10 4.14
N LYS A 262 -4.29 -21.22 4.64
CA LYS A 262 -3.93 -20.93 6.03
C LYS A 262 -4.37 -19.53 6.46
N LEU A 263 -4.10 -18.51 5.65
CA LEU A 263 -4.45 -17.12 5.94
C LEU A 263 -5.98 -16.96 6.13
N ARG A 264 -6.77 -17.62 5.28
CA ARG A 264 -8.23 -17.61 5.35
C ARG A 264 -8.78 -18.41 6.52
N THR A 265 -8.22 -19.59 6.79
CA THR A 265 -8.77 -20.53 7.77
C THR A 265 -8.26 -20.26 9.17
N GLU A 266 -7.05 -19.77 9.37
CA GLU A 266 -6.54 -19.41 10.69
C GLU A 266 -6.75 -17.93 10.95
N GLN A 267 -6.16 -17.05 10.13
CA GLN A 267 -6.08 -15.64 10.50
C GLN A 267 -7.42 -14.91 10.34
N LEU A 268 -8.09 -15.00 9.18
CA LEU A 268 -9.43 -14.43 9.02
C LEU A 268 -10.45 -15.08 9.95
N ARG A 269 -10.26 -16.36 10.30
CA ARG A 269 -11.16 -17.03 11.22
C ARG A 269 -10.96 -16.51 12.65
N ASP A 270 -9.74 -16.57 13.16
CA ASP A 270 -9.49 -16.47 14.59
C ASP A 270 -9.25 -15.03 15.03
N ILE A 271 -8.67 -14.18 14.17
CA ILE A 271 -8.50 -12.73 14.42
C ILE A 271 -9.72 -11.95 13.90
N GLY A 272 -10.29 -12.36 12.76
CA GLY A 272 -11.56 -11.81 12.27
C GLY A 272 -11.55 -10.45 11.56
N PRO A 273 -10.47 -9.95 10.91
CA PRO A 273 -10.54 -8.67 10.20
C PRO A 273 -11.18 -8.83 8.81
N SER A 274 -12.41 -9.33 8.76
CA SER A 274 -13.11 -9.63 7.52
C SER A 274 -13.59 -8.36 6.80
N LEU A 275 -13.43 -8.33 5.48
CA LEU A 275 -14.00 -7.28 4.64
C LEU A 275 -15.54 -7.44 4.55
N SER A 276 -16.28 -6.34 4.68
CA SER A 276 -17.73 -6.38 4.49
C SER A 276 -18.10 -6.56 3.01
N PRO A 277 -19.19 -7.27 2.67
CA PRO A 277 -19.61 -7.42 1.27
C PRO A 277 -19.98 -6.09 0.61
N MET A 278 -20.54 -5.12 1.37
CA MET A 278 -20.77 -3.76 0.86
C MET A 278 -19.45 -3.06 0.52
N SER A 279 -18.44 -3.17 1.39
CA SER A 279 -17.11 -2.61 1.14
C SER A 279 -16.46 -3.25 -0.09
N ALA A 280 -16.53 -4.59 -0.21
CA ALA A 280 -16.02 -5.28 -1.39
C ALA A 280 -16.71 -4.81 -2.68
N PHE A 281 -18.03 -4.62 -2.65
CA PHE A 281 -18.76 -4.08 -3.79
C PHE A 281 -18.30 -2.66 -4.17
N GLN A 282 -18.12 -1.77 -3.19
CA GLN A 282 -17.63 -0.41 -3.44
C GLN A 282 -16.20 -0.40 -3.99
N LEU A 283 -15.32 -1.25 -3.44
CA LEU A 283 -13.95 -1.40 -3.94
C LEU A 283 -13.93 -1.96 -5.37
N LEU A 284 -14.83 -2.89 -5.72
CA LEU A 284 -14.99 -3.36 -7.10
C LEU A 284 -15.32 -2.20 -8.05
N GLN A 285 -16.18 -1.26 -7.66
CA GLN A 285 -16.48 -0.08 -8.49
C GLN A 285 -15.25 0.79 -8.69
N GLY A 286 -14.41 0.93 -7.66
CA GLY A 286 -13.10 1.58 -7.78
C GLY A 286 -12.19 0.88 -8.79
N VAL A 287 -12.03 -0.45 -8.67
CA VAL A 287 -11.17 -1.25 -9.56
C VAL A 287 -11.54 -1.09 -11.03
N GLU A 288 -12.84 -1.00 -11.34
CA GLU A 288 -13.33 -0.91 -12.73
C GLU A 288 -12.83 0.33 -13.47
N THR A 289 -12.54 1.42 -12.76
CA THR A 289 -12.00 2.68 -13.31
C THR A 289 -10.54 2.92 -12.94
N LEU A 290 -9.86 1.96 -12.32
CA LEU A 290 -8.51 2.13 -11.78
C LEU A 290 -7.52 2.62 -12.84
N ALA A 291 -7.48 1.99 -14.01
CA ALA A 291 -6.54 2.38 -15.06
C ALA A 291 -6.75 3.82 -15.53
N GLN A 292 -8.02 4.23 -15.76
CA GLN A 292 -8.37 5.57 -16.20
C GLN A 292 -7.99 6.63 -15.15
N ARG A 293 -8.29 6.36 -13.87
CA ARG A 293 -7.91 7.26 -12.79
C ARG A 293 -6.40 7.35 -12.64
N MET A 294 -5.68 6.23 -12.76
CA MET A 294 -4.23 6.24 -12.68
C MET A 294 -3.58 7.01 -13.84
N ASP A 295 -4.10 6.90 -15.07
CA ASP A 295 -3.59 7.69 -16.20
C ASP A 295 -3.63 9.19 -15.90
N GLU A 296 -4.76 9.68 -15.38
CA GLU A 296 -4.97 11.09 -15.05
C GLU A 296 -4.13 11.52 -13.83
N HIS A 297 -4.11 10.70 -12.77
CA HIS A 297 -3.24 10.91 -11.61
C HIS A 297 -1.77 11.07 -12.01
N LEU A 298 -1.26 10.23 -12.92
CA LEU A 298 0.11 10.29 -13.40
C LEU A 298 0.37 11.57 -14.21
N SER A 299 -0.53 11.89 -15.15
CA SER A 299 -0.43 13.09 -15.99
C SER A 299 -0.37 14.35 -15.13
N ASN A 300 -1.32 14.50 -14.21
CA ASN A 300 -1.37 15.65 -13.31
C ASN A 300 -0.16 15.69 -12.37
N ALA A 301 0.23 14.57 -11.78
CA ALA A 301 1.37 14.55 -10.86
C ALA A 301 2.69 14.92 -11.54
N GLN A 302 2.93 14.42 -12.76
CA GLN A 302 4.11 14.80 -13.53
C GLN A 302 4.14 16.31 -13.78
N ALA A 303 3.05 16.87 -14.29
CA ALA A 303 2.97 18.29 -14.60
C ALA A 303 3.12 19.18 -13.35
N VAL A 304 2.48 18.80 -12.24
CA VAL A 304 2.60 19.51 -10.96
C VAL A 304 4.03 19.43 -10.43
N ALA A 305 4.68 18.26 -10.47
CA ALA A 305 6.05 18.10 -10.01
C ALA A 305 7.04 18.93 -10.84
N GLU A 306 6.90 18.94 -12.16
CA GLU A 306 7.71 19.77 -13.07
C GLU A 306 7.49 21.27 -12.84
N TRP A 307 6.23 21.68 -12.63
CA TRP A 307 5.91 23.08 -12.31
C TRP A 307 6.54 23.51 -10.98
N LEU A 308 6.40 22.70 -9.92
CA LEU A 308 7.01 22.95 -8.62
C LEU A 308 8.55 22.98 -8.68
N GLU A 309 9.19 22.09 -9.47
CA GLU A 309 10.65 22.04 -9.60
C GLU A 309 11.23 23.33 -10.21
N ASN A 310 10.43 24.03 -11.03
CA ASN A 310 10.83 25.28 -11.66
C ASN A 310 10.41 26.54 -10.87
N ASP A 311 9.73 26.39 -9.74
CA ASP A 311 9.21 27.52 -8.96
C ASP A 311 10.25 28.03 -7.94
N PRO A 312 10.60 29.33 -7.94
CA PRO A 312 11.60 29.87 -7.03
C PRO A 312 11.17 29.91 -5.55
N ARG A 313 9.89 29.65 -5.23
CA ARG A 313 9.35 29.57 -3.86
C ARG A 313 9.47 28.16 -3.27
N VAL A 314 9.80 27.17 -4.10
CA VAL A 314 10.02 25.77 -3.72
C VAL A 314 11.52 25.51 -3.57
N GLU A 315 11.92 24.82 -2.52
CA GLU A 315 13.34 24.49 -2.23
C GLU A 315 13.77 23.20 -2.94
N TYR A 316 12.89 22.19 -2.94
CA TYR A 316 13.13 20.91 -3.59
C TYR A 316 11.81 20.21 -3.91
N VAL A 317 11.85 19.30 -4.89
CA VAL A 317 10.77 18.35 -5.19
C VAL A 317 11.32 16.94 -5.12
N ASN A 318 10.63 16.08 -4.38
CA ASN A 318 11.01 14.70 -4.15
C ASN A 318 10.04 13.76 -4.88
N TYR A 319 10.16 13.74 -6.21
CA TYR A 319 9.32 12.92 -7.09
C TYR A 319 10.20 12.10 -8.04
N ALA A 320 10.06 10.78 -8.00
CA ALA A 320 10.94 9.89 -8.77
C ALA A 320 10.72 9.96 -10.30
N GLY A 321 9.76 10.76 -10.77
CA GLY A 321 9.54 11.05 -12.18
C GLY A 321 10.38 12.22 -12.71
N LEU A 322 11.09 12.93 -11.84
CA LEU A 322 12.00 14.01 -12.22
C LEU A 322 13.43 13.48 -12.44
N PRO A 323 14.14 13.93 -13.49
CA PRO A 323 15.54 13.54 -13.74
C PRO A 323 16.51 13.88 -12.60
N SER A 324 16.17 14.85 -11.76
CA SER A 324 16.94 15.27 -10.59
C SER A 324 16.87 14.27 -9.43
N HIS A 325 15.87 13.38 -9.42
CA HIS A 325 15.66 12.44 -8.33
C HIS A 325 16.65 11.26 -8.39
N ARG A 326 17.22 10.90 -7.23
CA ARG A 326 18.25 9.84 -7.14
C ARG A 326 17.82 8.48 -7.68
N HIS A 327 16.52 8.18 -7.62
CA HIS A 327 15.94 6.93 -8.11
C HIS A 327 15.26 7.05 -9.48
N PHE A 328 15.48 8.12 -10.26
CA PHE A 328 14.85 8.31 -11.56
C PHE A 328 14.98 7.08 -12.49
N GLU A 329 16.20 6.57 -12.67
CA GLU A 329 16.45 5.39 -13.51
C GLU A 329 15.78 4.12 -12.97
N ARG A 330 15.75 3.96 -11.64
CA ARG A 330 15.12 2.81 -10.99
C ARG A 330 13.59 2.89 -11.12
N ALA A 331 13.02 4.07 -10.96
CA ALA A 331 11.60 4.32 -11.19
C ALA A 331 11.23 4.04 -12.65
N ALA A 332 12.01 4.52 -13.62
CA ALA A 332 11.78 4.24 -15.04
C ALA A 332 11.82 2.73 -15.36
N LYS A 333 12.68 1.96 -14.68
CA LYS A 333 12.75 0.49 -14.81
C LYS A 333 11.49 -0.20 -14.27
N TYR A 334 11.07 0.12 -13.05
CA TYR A 334 10.00 -0.61 -12.35
C TYR A 334 8.60 -0.05 -12.61
N LEU A 335 8.49 1.23 -12.94
CA LEU A 335 7.26 2.00 -13.07
C LEU A 335 7.27 2.76 -14.41
N PRO A 336 7.28 2.06 -15.56
CA PRO A 336 7.50 2.68 -16.87
C PRO A 336 6.40 3.66 -17.31
N GLN A 337 5.24 3.65 -16.65
CA GLN A 337 4.15 4.62 -16.86
C GLN A 337 4.29 5.88 -15.98
N GLY A 338 5.18 5.85 -14.98
CA GLY A 338 5.39 6.91 -13.99
C GLY A 338 5.21 6.41 -12.55
N PRO A 339 5.83 7.07 -11.55
CA PRO A 339 5.91 6.59 -10.17
C PRO A 339 4.69 6.93 -9.29
N GLY A 340 3.49 7.07 -9.88
CA GLY A 340 2.26 7.40 -9.16
C GLY A 340 2.09 8.91 -8.93
N SER A 341 1.15 9.28 -8.05
CA SER A 341 0.76 10.69 -7.85
C SER A 341 0.98 11.22 -6.44
N VAL A 342 1.78 10.52 -5.64
CA VAL A 342 2.11 10.93 -4.27
C VAL A 342 3.59 11.25 -4.20
N PHE A 343 3.90 12.47 -3.77
CA PHE A 343 5.26 12.93 -3.58
C PHE A 343 5.32 14.05 -2.54
N SER A 344 6.52 14.57 -2.29
CA SER A 344 6.71 15.69 -1.37
C SER A 344 7.56 16.79 -1.97
N PHE A 345 7.43 18.00 -1.45
CA PHE A 345 8.24 19.17 -1.81
C PHE A 345 8.46 20.05 -0.57
N GLY A 346 9.50 20.88 -0.61
CA GLY A 346 9.82 21.83 0.46
C GLY A 346 9.41 23.25 0.10
N VAL A 347 8.62 23.90 0.96
CA VAL A 347 8.26 25.33 0.78
C VAL A 347 9.30 26.21 1.47
N LYS A 348 9.87 27.19 0.75
CA LYS A 348 10.84 28.13 1.34
C LYS A 348 10.21 28.93 2.47
N GLY A 349 10.96 29.09 3.55
CA GLY A 349 10.48 29.72 4.80
C GLY A 349 10.14 28.73 5.90
N GLY A 350 10.39 27.43 5.69
CA GLY A 350 10.36 26.41 6.74
C GLY A 350 8.95 26.10 7.23
N ARG A 351 8.86 25.64 8.49
CA ARG A 351 7.62 25.20 9.13
C ARG A 351 6.47 26.21 9.02
N THR A 352 6.77 27.50 9.20
CA THR A 352 5.74 28.55 9.17
C THR A 352 5.21 28.78 7.76
N ALA A 353 6.08 28.79 6.75
CA ALA A 353 5.63 28.90 5.37
C ALA A 353 4.83 27.66 4.95
N GLY A 354 5.26 26.46 5.33
CA GLY A 354 4.50 25.22 5.12
C GLY A 354 3.10 25.25 5.76
N GLN A 355 2.98 25.80 6.97
CA GLN A 355 1.66 26.02 7.61
C GLN A 355 0.80 26.99 6.83
N THR A 356 1.32 28.18 6.51
CA THR A 356 0.58 29.19 5.75
C THR A 356 0.16 28.68 4.38
N PHE A 357 1.03 27.93 3.70
CA PHE A 357 0.72 27.27 2.43
C PHE A 357 -0.50 26.36 2.57
N ILE A 358 -0.47 25.40 3.51
CA ILE A 358 -1.59 24.46 3.73
C ILE A 358 -2.89 25.19 4.09
N GLU A 359 -2.83 26.22 4.93
CA GLU A 359 -4.00 26.99 5.36
C GLU A 359 -4.55 27.92 4.27
N SER A 360 -3.76 28.22 3.23
CA SER A 360 -4.14 29.11 2.13
C SER A 360 -4.76 28.39 0.94
N LEU A 361 -4.66 27.06 0.86
CA LEU A 361 -5.26 26.27 -0.22
C LEU A 361 -6.79 26.36 -0.18
N GLN A 362 -7.39 26.46 -1.37
CA GLN A 362 -8.83 26.63 -1.58
C GLN A 362 -9.46 25.40 -2.26
N LEU A 363 -8.66 24.63 -3.01
CA LEU A 363 -9.09 23.41 -3.69
C LEU A 363 -8.58 22.17 -2.97
N ALA A 364 -7.25 22.08 -2.79
CA ALA A 364 -6.60 20.93 -2.19
C ALA A 364 -7.03 20.75 -0.73
N SER A 365 -7.42 19.52 -0.37
CA SER A 365 -7.92 19.24 0.97
C SER A 365 -6.79 18.88 1.93
N HIS A 366 -6.77 19.51 3.10
CA HIS A 366 -5.82 19.20 4.17
C HIS A 366 -6.28 17.98 5.00
N LEU A 367 -5.72 16.79 4.72
CA LEU A 367 -5.95 15.58 5.52
C LEU A 367 -4.88 14.49 5.37
N ALA A 368 -4.87 13.55 6.32
CA ALA A 368 -3.96 12.42 6.34
C ALA A 368 -4.43 11.22 5.48
N ASN A 369 -4.79 11.45 4.21
CA ASN A 369 -5.11 10.40 3.23
C ASN A 369 -4.31 10.58 1.92
N VAL A 370 -4.28 9.57 1.06
CA VAL A 370 -3.68 9.60 -0.29
C VAL A 370 -4.50 8.72 -1.24
N GLY A 371 -4.33 8.90 -2.55
CA GLY A 371 -4.96 8.06 -3.59
C GLY A 371 -6.47 8.21 -3.69
N ASP A 372 -6.97 9.39 -3.31
CA ASP A 372 -8.32 9.84 -3.55
C ASP A 372 -8.40 10.53 -4.93
N ALA A 373 -9.57 10.58 -5.55
CA ALA A 373 -9.86 11.37 -6.74
C ALA A 373 -9.60 12.86 -6.54
N ARG A 374 -9.65 13.36 -5.29
CA ARG A 374 -9.36 14.75 -4.94
C ARG A 374 -7.88 14.94 -4.61
N THR A 375 -7.34 16.10 -4.95
CA THR A 375 -5.99 16.52 -4.55
C THR A 375 -5.95 16.73 -3.03
N LEU A 376 -5.03 16.01 -2.37
CA LEU A 376 -4.87 16.03 -0.92
C LEU A 376 -3.48 16.52 -0.54
N VAL A 377 -3.40 17.31 0.52
CA VAL A 377 -2.13 17.81 1.05
C VAL A 377 -2.04 17.58 2.56
N ILE A 378 -0.81 17.48 3.05
CA ILE A 378 -0.53 17.54 4.48
C ILE A 378 0.88 18.08 4.70
N HIS A 379 1.07 18.83 5.77
CA HIS A 379 2.39 19.26 6.24
C HIS A 379 2.73 18.50 7.53
N PRO A 380 3.52 17.41 7.47
CA PRO A 380 3.72 16.52 8.62
C PRO A 380 4.36 17.21 9.83
N GLY A 381 5.29 18.16 9.61
CA GLY A 381 6.00 18.86 10.68
C GLY A 381 5.11 19.70 11.59
N SER A 382 3.94 20.16 11.11
CA SER A 382 2.95 20.88 11.93
C SER A 382 1.75 20.02 12.35
N THR A 383 1.66 18.77 11.90
CA THR A 383 0.50 17.91 12.11
C THR A 383 0.89 16.58 12.72
N THR A 384 1.08 15.54 11.91
CA THR A 384 1.29 14.16 12.32
C THR A 384 2.56 13.96 13.16
N HIS A 385 3.56 14.83 12.98
CA HIS A 385 4.85 14.76 13.66
C HIS A 385 5.16 16.02 14.48
N GLN A 386 4.12 16.80 14.86
CA GLN A 386 4.27 18.04 15.64
C GLN A 386 5.06 17.85 16.94
N GLN A 387 5.00 16.66 17.55
CA GLN A 387 5.68 16.35 18.81
C GLN A 387 7.19 16.13 18.68
N LEU A 388 7.71 15.98 17.45
CA LEU A 388 9.13 15.78 17.19
C LEU A 388 9.89 17.11 17.14
N SER A 389 11.10 17.11 17.70
CA SER A 389 12.07 18.19 17.50
C SER A 389 12.56 18.24 16.04
N ALA A 390 13.14 19.36 15.61
CA ALA A 390 13.68 19.53 14.26
C ALA A 390 14.74 18.46 13.91
N GLU A 391 15.61 18.09 14.85
CA GLU A 391 16.62 17.05 14.65
C GLU A 391 16.00 15.66 14.47
N GLN A 392 14.94 15.35 15.24
CA GLN A 392 14.19 14.10 15.12
C GLN A 392 13.42 14.02 13.81
N LEU A 393 12.86 15.15 13.36
CA LEU A 393 12.18 15.31 12.08
C LEU A 393 13.12 15.04 10.90
N VAL A 394 14.31 15.63 10.90
CA VAL A 394 15.35 15.37 9.89
C VAL A 394 15.78 13.91 9.90
N THR A 395 15.98 13.32 11.09
CA THR A 395 16.34 11.90 11.22
C THR A 395 15.24 10.97 10.67
N ALA A 396 13.98 11.38 10.80
CA ALA A 396 12.83 10.67 10.26
C ALA A 396 12.62 10.89 8.74
N GLY A 397 13.45 11.71 8.08
CA GLY A 397 13.28 12.07 6.67
C GLY A 397 12.10 13.01 6.41
N ILE A 398 11.68 13.77 7.42
CA ILE A 398 10.54 14.70 7.38
C ILE A 398 11.05 16.09 7.79
N PRO A 399 11.80 16.80 6.93
CA PRO A 399 12.26 18.14 7.27
C PRO A 399 11.08 19.08 7.52
N GLU A 400 11.35 20.18 8.23
CA GLU A 400 10.30 21.05 8.77
C GLU A 400 9.46 21.77 7.71
N ASP A 401 9.94 21.84 6.48
CA ASP A 401 9.32 22.47 5.31
C ASP A 401 8.54 21.48 4.43
N LEU A 402 8.58 20.17 4.75
CA LEU A 402 8.02 19.13 3.91
C LEU A 402 6.50 19.24 3.83
N VAL A 403 6.01 19.43 2.61
CA VAL A 403 4.62 19.21 2.24
C VAL A 403 4.53 17.91 1.45
N ARG A 404 3.60 17.03 1.84
CA ARG A 404 3.24 15.86 1.05
C ARG A 404 1.96 16.16 0.28
N ILE A 405 1.98 15.90 -1.02
CA ILE A 405 0.84 16.03 -1.92
C ILE A 405 0.46 14.67 -2.51
N SER A 406 -0.83 14.43 -2.65
CA SER A 406 -1.44 13.34 -3.41
C SER A 406 -2.29 14.00 -4.48
N VAL A 407 -1.76 14.08 -5.70
CA VAL A 407 -2.39 14.80 -6.81
C VAL A 407 -3.61 14.02 -7.32
N GLY A 408 -4.73 14.72 -7.44
CA GLY A 408 -6.05 14.19 -7.80
C GLY A 408 -6.32 14.16 -9.30
N LEU A 409 -7.60 14.21 -9.63
CA LEU A 409 -8.17 14.11 -10.98
C LEU A 409 -8.82 15.42 -11.44
N GLU A 410 -8.61 16.52 -10.72
CA GLU A 410 -9.10 17.84 -11.10
C GLU A 410 -8.46 18.31 -12.42
N ASP A 411 -9.04 19.35 -13.02
CA ASP A 411 -8.41 20.04 -14.14
C ASP A 411 -7.04 20.58 -13.68
N LEU A 412 -5.99 20.26 -14.44
CA LEU A 412 -4.61 20.61 -14.08
C LEU A 412 -4.43 22.11 -13.80
N GLU A 413 -5.09 22.96 -14.59
CA GLU A 413 -5.01 24.42 -14.43
C GLU A 413 -5.52 24.89 -13.06
N ASP A 414 -6.56 24.25 -12.52
CA ASP A 414 -7.11 24.58 -11.21
C ASP A 414 -6.19 24.10 -10.08
N ILE A 415 -5.54 22.94 -10.24
CA ILE A 415 -4.53 22.45 -9.29
C ILE A 415 -3.37 23.43 -9.24
N LEU A 416 -2.82 23.82 -10.40
CA LEU A 416 -1.69 24.75 -10.47
C LEU A 416 -2.05 26.13 -9.92
N TRP A 417 -3.25 26.64 -10.24
CA TRP A 417 -3.75 27.90 -9.69
C TRP A 417 -3.83 27.85 -8.15
N ASP A 418 -4.36 26.77 -7.58
CA ASP A 418 -4.49 26.65 -6.12
C ASP A 418 -3.13 26.60 -5.41
N LEU A 419 -2.17 25.88 -6.00
CA LEU A 419 -0.79 25.82 -5.49
C LEU A 419 -0.10 27.19 -5.61
N ASP A 420 -0.26 27.88 -6.74
CA ASP A 420 0.36 29.18 -7.02
C ASP A 420 -0.09 30.26 -6.04
N GLN A 421 -1.41 30.41 -5.86
CA GLN A 421 -1.96 31.41 -4.94
C GLN A 421 -1.56 31.12 -3.48
N ALA A 422 -1.50 29.85 -3.09
CA ALA A 422 -1.09 29.47 -1.74
C ALA A 422 0.42 29.70 -1.51
N LEU A 423 1.27 29.47 -2.52
CA LEU A 423 2.70 29.76 -2.46
C LEU A 423 2.98 31.26 -2.37
N ASP A 424 2.23 32.10 -3.08
CA ASP A 424 2.32 33.56 -2.97
C ASP A 424 2.07 34.03 -1.54
N LEU A 425 1.01 33.53 -0.90
CA LEU A 425 0.67 33.88 0.47
C LEU A 425 1.69 33.34 1.48
N ALA A 426 2.19 32.12 1.27
CA ALA A 426 3.15 31.47 2.14
C ALA A 426 4.54 32.13 2.12
N THR A 427 4.93 32.74 1.01
CA THR A 427 6.26 33.32 0.80
C THR A 427 6.28 34.84 0.73
N ALA A 428 5.12 35.50 0.88
CA ALA A 428 5.02 36.95 0.97
C ALA A 428 5.92 37.50 2.10
N PRO A 429 6.67 38.60 1.86
CA PRO A 429 7.43 39.26 2.90
C PRO A 429 6.51 39.67 4.05
N LYS A 430 6.81 39.26 5.28
CA LYS A 430 6.06 39.72 6.45
C LYS A 430 6.28 41.23 6.59
N LEU A 431 5.20 41.97 6.81
CA LEU A 431 5.22 43.44 7.00
C LEU A 431 6.20 43.92 8.08
N GLU A 432 6.57 43.05 9.04
CA GLU A 432 7.55 43.35 10.09
C GLU A 432 8.98 43.53 9.56
N ASP A 433 9.35 42.87 8.44
CA ASP A 433 10.68 43.00 7.83
C ASP A 433 10.86 44.29 7.01
N GLN A 434 9.77 45.01 6.72
CA GLN A 434 9.79 46.27 5.97
C GLN A 434 9.90 47.52 6.86
N LEU A 435 9.82 47.38 8.19
CA LEU A 435 9.79 48.51 9.12
C LEU A 435 11.15 48.91 9.72
N ASN A 436 12.27 48.42 9.18
CA ASN A 436 13.59 48.85 9.64
C ASN A 436 14.52 49.36 8.52
N PRO A 437 14.25 50.54 7.93
CA PRO A 437 15.30 51.32 7.33
C PRO A 437 16.07 52.04 8.44
N ASN A 438 17.33 51.65 8.62
CA ASN A 438 18.32 52.38 9.43
C ASN A 438 18.17 53.90 9.24
N VAL A 439 17.74 54.61 10.28
CA VAL A 439 17.92 56.06 10.36
C VAL A 439 19.37 56.32 10.73
N GLU A 440 20.17 56.62 9.71
CA GLU A 440 21.47 57.24 9.87
C GLU A 440 21.35 58.57 10.61
N GLY A 441 22.13 58.70 11.70
CA GLY A 441 22.92 59.88 12.00
C GLY A 441 22.21 61.21 12.25
N VAL A 442 22.06 61.57 13.52
CA VAL A 442 22.32 62.95 13.97
C VAL A 442 23.16 62.91 15.24
N LYS A 443 24.44 63.30 15.10
CA LYS A 443 25.30 63.68 16.22
C LYS A 443 24.79 64.98 16.84
N ALA A 444 24.75 65.05 18.17
CA ALA A 444 24.91 66.26 18.95
C ALA A 444 26.01 66.02 19.98
#